data_AF-A0A509B3M0-F1
#
_entry.id   AF-A0A509B3M0-F1
#
_cell.length_a   1.000
_cell.length_b   1.000
_cell.length_c   1.000
_cell.angle_alpha   90.00
_cell.angle_beta   90.00
_cell.angle_gamma   90.00
#
_symmetry.space_group_name_H-M   'P 1'
#
loop_
_entity.id
_entity.type
_entity.pdbx_description
1 polymer ?
#
loop_
_entity_poly.entity_id
_entity_poly.type
_entity_poly.pdbx_seq_one_letter_code
_entity_poly.pdbx_strand_id
1 'polypeptide(L)'
;MNLKLQLKILSFLQFCLWGSWLTTLGSYMFVTLKFDGASIGAVYSSLGIAAVFMPTLLGIVADKWLSAKWVYALCHVVAPSRYSWPRKSLRLGRCSL
;
A
#
# COMPACT_ATOMS: atom_id res chain seq x y z
N MET A 1 -16.35 17.23 11.17
CA MET A 1 -15.74 15.88 11.12
C MET A 1 -14.41 15.93 11.85
N ASN A 2 -14.21 15.15 12.91
CA ASN A 2 -12.97 15.19 13.69
C ASN A 2 -11.94 14.24 13.08
N LEU A 3 -11.17 14.73 12.11
CA LEU A 3 -10.16 13.95 11.37
C LEU A 3 -9.17 13.24 12.30
N LYS A 4 -8.84 13.84 13.45
CA LYS A 4 -7.93 13.24 14.44
C LYS A 4 -8.51 11.95 15.05
N LEU A 5 -9.82 11.88 15.23
CA LEU A 5 -10.50 10.70 15.76
C LEU A 5 -10.50 9.56 14.72
N GLN A 6 -10.82 9.86 13.46
CA GLN A 6 -10.82 8.87 12.39
C GLN A 6 -9.42 8.27 12.15
N LEU A 7 -8.38 9.10 12.15
CA LEU A 7 -7.00 8.65 12.01
C LEU A 7 -6.56 7.75 13.17
N LYS A 8 -6.93 8.08 14.42
CA LYS A 8 -6.65 7.22 15.58
C LYS A 8 -7.32 5.85 15.46
N ILE A 9 -8.59 5.83 15.07
CA ILE A 9 -9.35 4.59 14.89
C ILE A 9 -8.75 3.74 13.77
N LEU A 10 -8.39 4.36 12.64
CA LEU A 10 -7.78 3.66 11.50
C LEU A 10 -6.46 2.99 11.88
N SER A 11 -5.56 3.71 12.55
CA SER A 11 -4.28 3.15 13.00
C SER A 11 -4.48 2.01 14.01
N PHE A 12 -5.42 2.16 14.94
CA PHE A 12 -5.73 1.12 15.90
C PHE A 12 -6.25 -0.15 15.22
N LEU A 13 -7.22 -0.01 14.31
CA LEU A 13 -7.79 -1.15 13.57
C LEU A 13 -6.74 -1.88 12.75
N GLN A 14 -5.84 -1.13 12.11
CA GLN A 14 -4.75 -1.69 11.31
C GLN A 14 -3.81 -2.56 12.16
N PHE A 15 -3.40 -2.09 13.34
CA PHE A 15 -2.54 -2.88 14.25
C PHE A 15 -3.27 -4.10 14.83
N CYS A 16 -4.56 -3.98 15.14
CA CYS A 16 -5.37 -5.11 15.61
C CYS A 16 -5.51 -6.22 14.56
N LEU A 17 -5.79 -5.86 13.31
CA LEU A 17 -5.91 -6.82 12.19
C LEU A 17 -4.57 -7.53 11.93
N TRP A 18 -3.45 -6.79 11.98
CA TRP A 18 -2.12 -7.37 11.83
C TRP A 18 -1.81 -8.40 12.93
N GLY A 19 -2.09 -8.07 14.19
CA GLY A 19 -1.86 -8.99 15.30
C GLY A 19 -2.77 -10.23 15.26
N SER A 20 -4.04 -10.05 14.93
CA SER A 20 -5.02 -11.14 14.80
C SER A 20 -4.64 -12.11 13.67
N TRP A 21 -4.18 -11.57 12.54
CA TRP A 21 -3.71 -12.39 11.42
C TRP A 21 -2.42 -13.16 11.75
N LEU A 22 -1.40 -12.52 12.34
CA LEU A 22 -0.18 -13.22 12.74
C LEU A 22 -0.47 -14.36 13.73
N THR A 23 -1.43 -14.21 14.63
CA THR A 23 -1.81 -15.27 15.57
C THR A 23 -2.50 -16.44 14.86
N THR A 24 -3.40 -16.16 13.92
CA THR A 24 -4.14 -17.20 13.17
C THR A 24 -3.25 -17.96 12.18
N LEU A 25 -2.31 -17.29 11.51
CA LEU A 25 -1.31 -17.93 10.66
C LEU A 25 -0.41 -18.88 11.45
N GLY A 26 0.00 -18.48 12.66
CA GLY A 26 0.86 -19.28 13.52
C GLY A 26 0.18 -20.58 13.92
N SER A 27 -1.06 -20.49 14.39
CA SER A 27 -1.89 -21.66 14.71
C SER A 27 -2.14 -22.55 13.49
N TYR A 28 -2.36 -21.97 12.31
CA TYR A 28 -2.59 -22.73 11.08
C TYR A 28 -1.35 -23.53 10.65
N MET A 29 -0.17 -22.91 10.66
CA MET A 29 1.10 -23.57 10.33
C MET A 29 1.45 -24.68 11.33
N PHE A 30 1.07 -24.51 12.60
CA PHE A 30 1.31 -25.49 13.66
C PHE A 30 0.39 -26.72 13.53
N VAL A 31 -0.90 -26.53 13.23
CA VAL A 31 -1.90 -27.60 13.25
C VAL A 31 -1.98 -28.38 11.94
N THR A 32 -1.95 -27.70 10.79
CA THR A 32 -2.25 -28.34 9.49
C THR A 32 -1.02 -28.84 8.75
N LEU A 33 0.12 -28.18 8.95
CA LEU A 33 1.31 -28.38 8.12
C LEU A 33 2.41 -29.18 8.84
N LYS A 34 2.28 -29.41 10.16
CA LYS A 34 3.22 -30.17 11.01
C LYS A 34 4.70 -29.83 10.77
N PHE A 35 4.99 -28.57 10.41
CA PHE A 35 6.35 -28.12 10.13
C PHE A 35 7.17 -27.99 11.42
N ASP A 36 8.47 -28.22 11.31
CA ASP A 36 9.42 -28.04 12.42
C ASP A 36 9.41 -26.58 12.91
N GLY A 37 9.44 -26.38 14.24
CA GLY A 37 9.36 -25.06 14.87
C GLY A 37 10.44 -24.09 14.38
N ALA A 38 11.60 -24.58 13.92
CA ALA A 38 12.66 -23.74 13.36
C ALA A 38 12.25 -23.11 12.02
N SER A 39 11.49 -23.83 11.19
CA SER A 39 11.02 -23.31 9.89
C SER A 39 9.93 -22.25 10.06
N ILE A 40 9.05 -22.42 11.05
CA ILE A 40 8.04 -21.42 11.43
C ILE A 40 8.75 -20.14 11.91
N GLY A 41 9.77 -20.29 12.77
CA GLY A 41 10.60 -19.19 13.23
C GLY A 41 11.27 -18.44 12.07
N ALA A 42 11.88 -19.15 11.13
CA ALA A 42 12.53 -18.55 9.97
C ALA A 42 11.55 -17.74 9.08
N VAL A 43 10.34 -18.26 8.86
CA VAL A 43 9.29 -17.54 8.11
C VAL A 43 8.84 -16.29 8.86
N TYR A 44 8.57 -16.38 10.17
CA TYR A 44 8.20 -15.22 11.00
C TYR A 44 9.30 -14.16 11.08
N SER A 45 10.57 -14.56 11.15
CA SER A 45 11.70 -13.63 11.12
C SER A 45 11.78 -12.88 9.79
N SER A 46 11.57 -13.58 8.66
CA SER A 46 11.55 -12.93 7.33
C SER A 46 10.39 -11.92 7.18
N LEU A 47 9.21 -12.24 7.74
CA LEU A 47 8.05 -11.35 7.78
C LEU A 47 8.30 -10.11 8.64
N GLY A 48 8.95 -10.27 9.80
CA GLY A 48 9.33 -9.17 10.68
C GLY A 48 10.31 -8.21 10.01
N ILE A 49 11.35 -8.74 9.34
CA ILE A 49 12.31 -7.93 8.59
C ILE A 49 11.60 -7.20 7.43
N ALA A 50 10.76 -7.91 6.67
CA ALA A 50 9.99 -7.31 5.59
C ALA A 50 9.08 -6.16 6.09
N ALA A 51 8.45 -6.30 7.26
CA ALA A 51 7.59 -5.27 7.84
C ALA A 51 8.35 -3.98 8.21
N VAL A 52 9.63 -4.07 8.58
CA VAL A 52 10.48 -2.89 8.85
C VAL A 52 10.93 -2.21 7.55
N PHE A 53 11.20 -2.99 6.50
CA PHE A 53 11.63 -2.48 5.20
C PHE A 53 10.49 -1.93 4.33
N MET A 54 9.27 -2.42 4.49
CA MET A 54 8.16 -1.98 3.65
C MET A 54 7.83 -0.49 3.75
N PRO A 55 7.76 0.15 4.94
CA PRO A 55 7.44 1.58 5.03
C PRO A 55 8.53 2.48 4.44
N THR A 56 9.80 2.07 4.45
CA THR A 56 10.87 2.84 3.78
C THR A 56 10.75 2.75 2.26
N LEU A 57 10.47 1.56 1.73
CA LEU A 57 10.18 1.38 0.30
C LEU A 57 8.92 2.16 -0.12
N LEU A 58 7.82 2.03 0.62
CA LEU A 58 6.56 2.70 0.32
C LEU A 58 6.68 4.23 0.44
N GLY A 59 7.50 4.74 1.36
CA GLY A 59 7.81 6.16 1.47
C GLY A 59 8.56 6.70 0.23
N ILE A 60 9.60 6.00 -0.22
CA ILE A 60 10.36 6.37 -1.43
C ILE A 60 9.49 6.23 -2.68
N VAL A 61 8.67 5.19 -2.76
CA VAL A 61 7.75 4.93 -3.87
C VAL A 61 6.62 5.97 -3.89
N ALA A 62 6.02 6.32 -2.76
CA ALA A 62 4.96 7.33 -2.68
C ALA A 62 5.43 8.71 -3.17
N ASP A 63 6.68 9.09 -2.86
CA ASP A 63 7.28 10.34 -3.33
C ASP A 63 7.44 10.36 -4.87
N LYS A 64 7.73 9.20 -5.47
CA LYS A 64 7.99 9.08 -6.91
C LYS A 64 6.75 8.74 -7.76
N TRP A 65 5.75 8.08 -7.19
CA TRP A 65 4.54 7.59 -7.89
C TRP A 65 3.32 8.50 -7.78
N LEU A 66 3.30 9.47 -6.86
CA LEU A 66 2.33 10.59 -6.90
C LEU A 66 2.67 11.66 -7.95
N SER A 67 3.63 11.39 -8.84
CA SER A 67 3.76 12.13 -10.09
C SER A 67 2.69 11.64 -11.07
N ALA A 68 1.76 12.53 -11.44
CA ALA A 68 0.77 12.32 -12.49
C ALA A 68 1.34 11.67 -13.78
N LYS A 69 2.66 11.77 -14.02
CA LYS A 69 3.37 11.18 -15.16
C LYS A 69 3.26 9.65 -15.27
N TRP A 70 3.32 8.89 -14.17
CA TRP A 70 3.21 7.42 -14.24
C TRP A 70 1.78 6.96 -14.55
N VAL A 71 0.79 7.70 -14.03
CA VAL A 71 -0.64 7.49 -14.35
C VAL A 71 -0.93 7.79 -15.83
N TYR A 72 -0.37 8.87 -16.38
CA TYR A 72 -0.52 9.22 -17.81
C TYR A 72 0.21 8.25 -18.76
N ALA A 73 1.36 7.68 -18.35
CA ALA A 73 2.10 6.72 -19.18
C ALA A 73 1.36 5.39 -19.32
N LEU A 74 0.80 4.85 -18.23
CA LEU A 74 -0.08 3.66 -18.26
C LEU A 74 -1.38 3.94 -19.03
N CYS A 75 -1.95 5.13 -18.89
CA CYS A 75 -3.17 5.53 -19.60
C CYS A 75 -2.97 5.63 -21.13
N HIS A 76 -1.78 5.99 -21.60
CA HIS A 76 -1.46 6.04 -23.04
C HIS A 76 -1.22 4.66 -23.67
N VAL A 77 -0.68 3.68 -22.92
CA VAL A 77 -0.46 2.31 -23.44
C VAL A 77 -1.78 1.53 -23.58
N VAL A 78 -2.79 1.85 -22.76
CA VAL A 78 -4.12 1.21 -22.80
C VAL A 78 -5.06 1.86 -23.84
N ALA A 79 -4.74 3.05 -24.37
CA ALA A 79 -5.66 3.80 -25.22
C ALA A 79 -5.11 4.10 -26.63
N PRO A 80 -5.21 3.16 -27.59
CA PRO A 80 -5.40 3.49 -28.99
C PRO A 80 -6.88 3.43 -29.43
N SER A 81 -7.81 3.01 -28.58
CA SER A 81 -9.22 2.88 -28.96
C SER A 81 -10.10 3.85 -28.18
N ARG A 82 -10.30 5.04 -28.78
CA ARG A 82 -11.56 5.84 -28.81
C ARG A 82 -12.29 5.95 -27.45
N TYR A 83 -12.37 7.10 -26.79
CA TYR A 83 -12.92 8.36 -27.30
C TYR A 83 -12.38 9.54 -26.49
N SER A 84 -12.09 10.60 -27.22
CA SER A 84 -12.05 12.01 -26.81
C SER A 84 -12.66 12.33 -25.43
N TRP A 85 -11.83 12.49 -24.41
CA TRP A 85 -12.18 13.36 -23.29
C TRP A 85 -11.37 14.66 -23.42
N PRO A 86 -12.03 15.83 -23.52
CA PRO A 86 -11.35 17.09 -23.76
C PRO A 86 -10.52 17.46 -22.53
N ARG A 87 -9.22 17.71 -22.76
CA ARG A 87 -8.39 18.51 -21.86
C ARG A 87 -8.99 19.91 -21.73
N LYS A 88 -9.85 20.14 -20.74
CA LYS A 88 -10.11 21.47 -20.18
C LYS A 88 -9.98 21.37 -18.66
N SER A 89 -8.75 21.53 -18.16
CA SER A 89 -8.50 21.98 -16.78
C SER A 89 -7.04 22.38 -16.50
N LEU A 90 -6.07 22.08 -17.38
CA LEU A 90 -4.66 22.43 -17.13
C LEU A 90 -4.06 23.41 -18.15
N ARG A 91 -4.73 24.56 -18.34
CA ARG A 91 -4.07 25.83 -18.73
C ARG A 91 -5.10 26.97 -18.66
N LEU A 92 -5.06 27.78 -17.58
CA LEU A 92 -5.44 29.20 -17.49
C LEU A 92 -5.61 29.54 -16.00
N GLY A 93 -4.73 30.41 -15.48
CA GLY A 93 -4.77 30.86 -14.08
C GLY A 93 -3.41 31.20 -13.48
N ARG A 94 -2.30 30.96 -14.19
CA ARG A 94 -0.98 31.48 -13.84
C ARG A 94 -0.42 32.25 -15.04
N CYS A 95 -0.98 33.44 -15.27
CA CYS A 95 -0.47 34.57 -16.06
C CYS A 95 -1.65 35.51 -16.41
N SER A 96 -2.06 36.38 -15.47
CA SER A 96 -2.57 37.74 -15.71
C SER A 96 -3.05 38.34 -14.38
N LEU A 97 -2.35 39.38 -13.92
CA LEU A 97 -2.56 40.25 -12.75
C LEU A 97 -2.42 39.62 -11.35
#